data_AF-A0A9E4AJT6-F1
#
_entry.id   AF-A0A9E4AJT6-F1
#
_cell.length_a   1.000
_cell.length_b   1.000
_cell.length_c   1.000
_cell.angle_alpha   90.00
_cell.angle_beta   90.00
_cell.angle_gamma   90.00
#
_symmetry.space_group_name_H-M   'P 1'
#
loop_
_entity.id
_entity.type
_entity.pdbx_description
1 polymer ?
#
loop_
_entity_poly.entity_id
_entity_poly.type
_entity_poly.pdbx_seq_one_letter_code
_entity_poly.pdbx_strand_id
1 'polypeptide(L)'
;MDLLLCLDKILSDFRSLFNQENFVLSQAFIFGFIANGGNGTLTSLYQSSCSQTRYWSFTKFLSRGKWDADAVVALMIKQLQNTFAIWVYVYDKTRAYLINHL
;
A
#
# COMPACT_ATOMS: atom_id res chain seq x y z
N MET A 1 5.25 1.98 -21.82
CA MET A 1 5.04 2.96 -20.74
C MET A 1 5.41 2.26 -19.46
N ASP A 2 6.47 2.69 -18.79
CA ASP A 2 7.04 1.97 -17.65
C ASP A 2 6.04 1.97 -16.49
N LEU A 3 5.51 0.79 -16.15
CA LEU A 3 4.51 0.61 -15.09
C LEU A 3 5.02 1.22 -13.77
N LEU A 4 6.33 1.12 -13.54
CA LEU A 4 7.01 1.67 -12.37
C LEU A 4 6.91 3.19 -12.30
N LEU A 5 7.14 3.88 -13.43
CA LEU A 5 7.03 5.35 -13.51
C LEU A 5 5.58 5.82 -13.29
N CYS A 6 4.60 5.05 -13.75
CA CYS A 6 3.19 5.36 -13.53
C CYS A 6 2.81 5.17 -12.06
N LEU A 7 3.31 4.10 -11.45
CA LEU A 7 3.06 3.81 -10.04
C LEU A 7 3.70 4.86 -9.14
N ASP A 8 4.95 5.25 -9.41
CA ASP A 8 5.64 6.29 -8.66
C ASP A 8 4.88 7.62 -8.68
N LYS A 9 4.30 7.97 -9.83
CA LYS A 9 3.48 9.18 -9.97
C LYS A 9 2.21 9.09 -9.11
N ILE A 10 1.51 7.96 -9.13
CA ILE A 10 0.29 7.75 -8.32
C ILE A 10 0.65 7.77 -6.82
N LEU A 11 1.73 7.09 -6.43
CA LEU A 11 2.16 7.00 -5.05
C LEU A 11 2.66 8.34 -4.52
N SER A 12 3.22 9.20 -5.37
CA SER A 12 3.68 10.54 -4.99
C SER A 12 2.55 11.42 -4.41
N ASP A 13 1.30 11.20 -4.80
CA ASP A 13 0.16 11.93 -4.23
C ASP A 13 -0.05 11.61 -2.75
N PHE A 14 0.34 10.41 -2.30
CA PHE A 14 0.24 10.00 -0.90
C PHE A 14 1.39 10.53 -0.03
N ARG A 15 2.37 11.21 -0.63
CA ARG A 15 3.61 11.59 0.04
C ARG A 15 3.40 12.44 1.30
N SER A 16 2.42 13.33 1.29
CA SER A 16 2.11 14.21 2.42
C SER A 16 1.52 13.47 3.62
N LEU A 17 1.03 12.24 3.44
CA LEU A 17 0.45 11.41 4.50
C LEU A 17 1.51 10.62 5.30
N PHE A 18 2.75 10.62 4.84
CA PHE A 18 3.84 9.88 5.45
C PHE A 18 5.03 10.81 5.72
N ASN A 19 5.81 10.49 6.75
CA ASN A 19 7.17 11.02 6.84
C ASN A 19 8.06 10.35 5.76
N GLN A 20 9.27 10.87 5.57
CA GLN A 20 10.17 10.40 4.51
C GLN A 20 10.43 8.88 4.55
N GLU A 21 10.70 8.35 5.74
CA GLU A 21 11.03 6.93 5.90
C GLU A 21 9.81 6.03 5.65
N ASN A 22 8.67 6.37 6.25
CA ASN A 22 7.44 5.61 6.09
C ASN A 22 6.92 5.66 4.65
N PHE A 23 7.15 6.76 3.92
CA PHE A 23 6.79 6.84 2.52
C PHE A 23 7.60 5.87 1.66
N VAL A 24 8.92 5.81 1.86
CA VAL A 24 9.77 4.88 1.09
C VAL A 24 9.39 3.43 1.41
N LEU A 25 9.07 3.13 2.67
CA LEU A 25 8.60 1.82 3.09
C LEU A 25 7.21 1.48 2.52
N SER A 26 6.29 2.44 2.45
CA SER A 26 4.97 2.24 1.84
C SER A 26 5.05 2.03 0.33
N GLN A 27 5.89 2.80 -0.38
CA GLN A 27 6.15 2.60 -1.80
C GLN A 27 6.72 1.20 -2.06
N ALA A 28 7.77 0.81 -1.33
CA ALA A 28 8.35 -0.51 -1.44
C ALA A 28 7.31 -1.62 -1.15
N PHE A 29 6.46 -1.45 -0.15
CA PHE A 29 5.36 -2.38 0.13
C PHE A 29 4.41 -2.55 -1.05
N ILE A 30 3.94 -1.45 -1.63
CA ILE A 30 3.00 -1.51 -2.75
C ILE A 30 3.66 -2.12 -3.99
N PHE A 31 4.92 -1.77 -4.28
CA PHE A 31 5.67 -2.39 -5.37
C PHE A 31 5.81 -3.89 -5.19
N GLY A 32 6.24 -4.34 -4.01
CA GLY A 32 6.39 -5.76 -3.72
C GLY A 32 5.06 -6.52 -3.79
N PHE A 33 3.97 -5.89 -3.33
CA PHE A 33 2.63 -6.46 -3.40
C PHE A 33 2.14 -6.65 -4.84
N ILE A 34 2.34 -5.65 -5.70
CA ILE A 34 1.99 -5.74 -7.12
C ILE A 34 2.86 -6.78 -7.84
N ALA A 35 4.17 -6.79 -7.57
CA ALA A 35 5.10 -7.73 -8.18
C ALA A 35 4.77 -9.20 -7.87
N ASN A 36 4.15 -9.49 -6.72
CA ASN A 36 3.67 -10.83 -6.35
C ASN A 36 2.17 -11.06 -6.66
N GLY A 37 1.55 -10.24 -7.50
CA GLY A 37 0.15 -10.44 -7.91
C GLY A 37 -0.86 -10.31 -6.77
N GLY A 38 -0.56 -9.49 -5.75
CA GLY A 38 -1.44 -9.23 -4.61
C GLY A 38 -1.41 -10.31 -3.53
N ASN A 39 -0.41 -11.19 -3.53
CA ASN A 39 -0.22 -12.20 -2.50
C ASN A 39 1.26 -12.28 -2.09
N GLY A 40 1.59 -13.13 -1.12
CA GLY A 40 2.97 -13.44 -0.76
C GLY A 40 3.27 -13.24 0.72
N THR A 41 4.31 -13.93 1.17
CA THR A 41 4.87 -13.73 2.51
C THR A 41 5.57 -12.38 2.57
N LEU A 42 5.68 -11.82 3.77
CA LEU A 42 6.39 -10.55 3.96
C LEU A 42 7.82 -10.56 3.39
N THR A 43 8.51 -11.70 3.49
CA THR A 43 9.83 -11.92 2.89
C THR A 43 9.78 -11.80 1.37
N SER A 44 8.81 -12.45 0.71
CA SER A 44 8.66 -12.37 -0.75
C SER A 44 8.33 -10.95 -1.21
N LEU A 45 7.44 -10.25 -0.49
CA LEU A 45 7.11 -8.86 -0.77
C LEU A 45 8.36 -7.98 -0.68
N TYR A 46 9.13 -8.11 0.40
CA TYR A 46 10.37 -7.36 0.55
C TYR A 46 11.39 -7.67 -0.56
N GLN A 47 11.62 -8.94 -0.90
CA GLN A 47 12.58 -9.31 -1.95
C GLN A 47 12.20 -8.75 -3.32
N SER A 48 10.90 -8.69 -3.63
CA SER A 48 10.37 -8.14 -4.88
C SER A 48 10.18 -6.62 -4.89
N SER A 49 10.33 -5.96 -3.74
CA SER A 49 10.02 -4.52 -3.58
C SER A 49 11.09 -3.57 -4.11
N CYS A 50 12.25 -4.10 -4.52
CA CYS A 50 13.46 -3.33 -4.82
C CYS A 50 13.89 -2.38 -3.67
N SER A 51 13.44 -2.62 -2.44
CA SER A 51 13.74 -1.75 -1.31
C SER A 51 15.23 -1.81 -0.94
N GLN A 52 15.85 -0.65 -0.77
CA GLN A 52 17.20 -0.53 -0.19
C GLN A 52 17.18 -0.46 1.35
N THR A 53 15.98 -0.47 1.96
CA THR A 53 15.83 -0.44 3.42
C THR A 53 16.07 -1.81 4.03
N ARG A 54 16.30 -1.88 5.35
CA ARG A 54 16.46 -3.18 6.03
C ARG A 54 15.11 -3.90 6.11
N TYR A 55 15.10 -5.22 5.92
CA TYR A 55 13.93 -6.08 6.14
C TYR A 55 13.20 -5.81 7.47
N TRP A 56 13.95 -5.56 8.55
CA TRP A 56 13.37 -5.23 9.87
C TRP A 56 12.67 -3.87 9.93
N SER A 57 13.01 -2.92 9.07
CA SER A 57 12.28 -1.66 8.97
C SER A 57 10.92 -1.87 8.31
N PHE A 58 10.84 -2.81 7.36
CA PHE A 58 9.63 -3.17 6.63
C PHE A 58 8.58 -3.85 7.54
N THR A 59 9.03 -4.84 8.32
CA THR A 59 8.20 -5.47 9.38
C THR A 59 7.72 -4.46 10.42
N LYS A 60 8.59 -3.56 10.88
CA LYS A 60 8.23 -2.50 11.83
C LYS A 60 7.23 -1.52 11.24
N PHE A 61 7.37 -1.14 9.98
CA PHE A 61 6.42 -0.25 9.30
C PHE A 61 5.01 -0.84 9.27
N LEU A 62 4.86 -2.12 8.92
CA LEU A 62 3.53 -2.75 8.86
C LEU A 62 2.90 -2.99 10.23
N SER A 63 3.72 -3.29 11.25
CA SER A 63 3.21 -3.63 12.59
C SER A 63 3.08 -2.43 13.52
N ARG A 64 3.90 -1.40 13.35
CA ARG A 64 4.06 -0.27 14.30
C ARG A 64 4.11 1.08 13.59
N GLY A 65 3.99 1.11 12.27
CA GLY A 65 3.97 2.36 11.52
C GLY A 65 2.82 3.23 12.00
N LYS A 66 3.14 4.45 12.42
CA LYS A 66 2.12 5.48 12.67
C LYS A 66 1.81 6.14 11.34
N TRP A 67 0.71 5.72 10.73
CA TRP A 67 0.10 6.37 9.57
C TRP A 67 -1.42 6.32 9.72
N ASP A 68 -2.08 7.35 9.20
CA ASP A 68 -3.53 7.51 9.30
C ASP A 68 -4.18 6.72 8.16
N ALA A 69 -4.76 5.57 8.50
CA ALA A 69 -5.42 4.71 7.52
C ALA A 69 -6.65 5.38 6.89
N ASP A 70 -7.39 6.18 7.65
CA ASP A 70 -8.57 6.88 7.15
C ASP A 70 -8.16 7.96 6.15
N ALA A 71 -7.07 8.69 6.41
CA ALA A 71 -6.53 9.67 5.47
C ALA A 71 -6.04 9.03 4.16
N VAL A 72 -5.38 7.87 4.24
CA VAL A 72 -4.94 7.12 3.04
C VAL A 72 -6.15 6.67 2.23
N VAL A 73 -7.17 6.09 2.87
CA VAL A 73 -8.40 5.64 2.21
C VAL A 73 -9.14 6.81 1.59
N ALA A 74 -9.26 7.94 2.29
CA ALA A 74 -9.92 9.14 1.78
C ALA A 74 -9.24 9.69 0.52
N LEU A 75 -7.90 9.74 0.50
CA LEU A 75 -7.16 10.18 -0.68
C LEU A 75 -7.34 9.21 -1.86
N MET A 76 -7.32 7.91 -1.59
CA MET A 76 -7.55 6.88 -2.59
C MET A 76 -8.95 6.97 -3.21
N ILE A 77 -9.99 7.15 -2.38
CA ILE A 77 -11.36 7.37 -2.85
C ILE A 77 -11.44 8.60 -3.74
N LYS A 78 -10.80 9.71 -3.34
CA LYS A 78 -10.76 10.95 -4.12
C LYS A 78 -10.08 10.75 -5.48
N GLN A 79 -8.97 10.01 -5.53
CA GLN A 79 -8.31 9.68 -6.80
C GLN A 79 -9.20 8.80 -7.70
N LEU A 80 -9.90 7.82 -7.14
CA LEU A 80 -10.83 6.98 -7.89
C LEU A 80 -11.97 7.81 -8.49
N GLN A 81 -12.58 8.69 -7.69
CA GLN A 81 -13.66 9.59 -8.15
C GLN A 81 -13.20 10.55 -9.24
N ASN A 82 -11.97 11.06 -9.17
CA ASN A 82 -11.40 11.92 -10.21
C ASN A 82 -11.08 11.16 -11.50
N THR A 83 -10.73 9.88 -11.40
CA THR A 83 -10.35 9.05 -12.54
C THR A 83 -11.57 8.48 -13.27
N PHE A 84 -12.59 8.08 -12.53
CA PHE A 84 -13.80 7.46 -13.07
C PHE A 84 -14.99 8.41 -12.95
N ALA A 85 -15.30 9.12 -14.04
CA ALA A 85 -16.41 10.08 -14.08
C ALA A 85 -17.79 9.41 -13.87
N ILE A 86 -17.92 8.14 -14.26
CA ILE A 86 -19.11 7.33 -14.04
C ILE A 86 -18.71 6.17 -13.15
N TRP A 87 -19.34 6.06 -11.99
CA TRP A 87 -19.05 5.02 -11.01
C TRP A 87 -20.34 4.61 -10.29
N VAL A 88 -20.37 3.36 -9.84
CA VAL A 88 -21.44 2.81 -9.00
C VAL A 88 -20.84 2.51 -7.65
N TYR A 89 -21.44 3.05 -6.59
CA TYR A 89 -21.07 2.71 -5.23
C TYR A 89 -21.69 1.38 -4.84
N VAL A 90 -20.86 0.37 -4.62
CA VAL A 90 -21.28 -0.93 -4.09
C VAL A 90 -20.73 -1.05 -2.67
N TYR A 91 -21.62 -1.32 -1.72
CA TYR A 91 -21.25 -1.54 -0.32
C TYR A 91 -21.58 -2.98 0.07
N ASP A 92 -20.57 -3.69 0.55
CA ASP A 92 -20.70 -4.98 1.21
C ASP A 92 -19.88 -4.97 2.51
N LYS A 93 -20.33 -5.71 3.51
CA LYS A 93 -19.64 -5.81 4.81
C LYS A 93 -19.06 -7.22 4.98
N THR A 94 -17.80 -7.37 4.64
CA THR A 94 -17.05 -8.61 4.93
C THR A 94 -16.46 -8.57 6.34
N ARG A 95 -16.58 -9.67 7.09
CA ARG A 95 -15.85 -9.86 8.35
C ARG A 95 -14.62 -10.73 8.09
N ALA A 96 -13.45 -10.27 8.50
CA ALA A 96 -12.29 -11.14 8.60
C ALA A 96 -12.50 -12.07 9.79
N TYR A 97 -12.71 -13.36 9.54
CA TYR A 97 -12.69 -14.36 10.60
C TYR A 97 -11.24 -14.53 11.07
N LEU A 98 -10.96 -14.08 12.29
CA LEU A 98 -9.72 -14.42 12.99
C LEU A 98 -9.75 -15.92 13.27
N ILE A 99 -9.00 -16.71 12.50
CA ILE A 99 -8.75 -18.12 12.82
C ILE A 99 -7.80 -18.13 14.03
N ASN A 100 -8.38 -18.17 15.23
CA ASN A 100 -7.65 -18.44 16.47
C ASN A 100 -7.32 -19.94 16.54
N HIS A 101 -6.32 -20.38 15.78
CA HIS A 101 -5.66 -21.66 15.99
C HIS A 101 -4.16 -21.48 15.81
N LEU A 102 -3.49 -20.95 16.83
CA LEU A 102 -2.10 -21.22 17.19
C LEU A 102 -1.92 -20.91 18.68
#